data_AF-W7W9C1-F1
#
_entry.id   AF-W7W9C1-F1
#
_cell.length_a   1.000
_cell.length_b   1.000
_cell.length_c   1.000
_cell.angle_alpha   90.00
_cell.angle_beta   90.00
_cell.angle_gamma   90.00
#
_symmetry.space_group_name_H-M   'P 1'
#
loop_
_entity.id
_entity.type
_entity.pdbx_description
1 polymer ?
#
loop_
_entity_poly.entity_id
_entity_poly.type
_entity_poly.pdbx_seq_one_letter_code
_entity_poly.pdbx_strand_id
1 'polypeptide(L)'
;MLRITELRLPLNHAEDALRPAVVARLGIADAQLQSFTVFKRSYDARRKTAVVLIYTVDCEVADEAAVRARLGSDPHVRPAPDTRYRFVGQAPDGYYAAAAGTAPPLRPLVIGFGPCGIFAALILAQMGLRPIVLERGKAVRERTQDTWGLWRRRVLDPESNVQFGEGVPAPSPTASCGARSATRAT
;
A
#
# COMPACT_ATOMS: atom_id res chain seq x y z
N MET A 1 -3.57 -9.48 -16.96
CA MET A 1 -2.27 -8.89 -16.55
C MET A 1 -1.30 -10.02 -16.20
N LEU A 2 -0.10 -10.00 -16.76
CA LEU A 2 0.95 -10.99 -16.49
C LEU A 2 1.97 -10.44 -15.52
N ARG A 3 2.43 -11.26 -14.58
CA ARG A 3 3.51 -10.94 -13.65
C ARG A 3 4.79 -11.64 -14.08
N ILE A 4 5.83 -10.85 -14.26
CA ILE A 4 7.21 -11.31 -14.42
C ILE A 4 7.89 -11.23 -13.05
N THR A 5 8.50 -12.32 -12.57
CA THR A 5 9.37 -12.34 -11.38
C THR A 5 10.83 -12.53 -11.78
N GLU A 6 11.75 -12.21 -10.87
CA GLU A 6 13.20 -12.36 -11.09
C GLU A 6 13.74 -11.65 -12.36
N LEU A 7 13.14 -10.51 -12.77
CA LEU A 7 13.66 -9.72 -13.88
C LEU A 7 14.90 -8.94 -13.40
N ARG A 8 16.08 -9.26 -13.95
CA ARG A 8 17.37 -8.75 -13.47
C ARG A 8 17.94 -7.67 -14.38
N LEU A 9 18.29 -6.53 -13.80
CA LEU A 9 19.00 -5.45 -14.49
C LEU A 9 20.22 -4.97 -13.67
N PRO A 10 21.29 -4.48 -14.31
CA PRO A 10 22.41 -3.87 -13.61
C PRO A 10 21.97 -2.69 -12.72
N LEU A 11 22.66 -2.43 -11.61
CA LEU A 11 22.32 -1.30 -10.72
C LEU A 11 22.21 0.04 -11.46
N ASN A 12 23.11 0.28 -12.42
CA ASN A 12 23.24 1.54 -13.16
C ASN A 12 22.64 1.50 -14.58
N HIS A 13 21.64 0.64 -14.82
CA HIS A 13 20.89 0.66 -16.09
C HIS A 13 20.20 2.01 -16.30
N ALA A 14 20.01 2.40 -17.56
CA ALA A 14 19.21 3.58 -17.91
C ALA A 14 17.74 3.38 -17.49
N GLU A 15 17.06 4.47 -17.17
CA GLU A 15 15.66 4.44 -16.67
C GLU A 15 14.69 3.81 -17.67
N ASP A 16 14.94 4.00 -18.97
CA ASP A 16 14.16 3.45 -20.07
C ASP A 16 14.48 1.97 -20.37
N ALA A 17 15.56 1.40 -19.82
CA ALA A 17 16.00 0.04 -20.13
C ALA A 17 15.05 -1.05 -19.59
N LEU A 18 14.13 -0.70 -18.68
CA LEU A 18 13.18 -1.67 -18.11
C LEU A 18 12.14 -2.15 -19.13
N ARG A 19 11.63 -1.25 -19.99
CA ARG A 19 10.65 -1.62 -21.03
C ARG A 19 11.25 -2.62 -22.05
N PRO A 20 12.42 -2.37 -22.66
CA PRO A 20 13.09 -3.35 -23.52
C PRO A 20 13.35 -4.69 -22.82
N ALA A 21 13.72 -4.67 -21.54
CA ALA A 21 13.92 -5.91 -20.77
C ALA A 21 12.62 -6.72 -20.60
N VAL A 22 11.49 -6.06 -20.34
CA VAL A 22 10.16 -6.69 -20.27
C VAL A 22 9.77 -7.28 -21.64
N VAL A 23 9.89 -6.49 -22.71
CA VAL A 23 9.56 -6.89 -24.08
C VAL A 23 10.37 -8.11 -24.51
N ALA A 24 11.69 -8.08 -24.27
CA ALA A 24 12.59 -9.19 -24.55
C ALA A 24 12.24 -10.44 -23.71
N ARG A 25 11.93 -10.25 -22.42
CA ARG A 25 11.58 -11.35 -21.50
C ARG A 25 10.28 -12.05 -21.88
N LEU A 26 9.31 -11.29 -22.38
CA LEU A 26 8.03 -11.81 -22.86
C LEU A 26 8.09 -12.32 -24.30
N GLY A 27 9.12 -11.95 -25.07
CA GLY A 27 9.28 -12.31 -26.49
C GLY A 27 8.22 -11.66 -27.39
N ILE A 28 7.80 -10.44 -27.07
CA ILE A 28 6.78 -9.68 -27.83
C ILE A 28 7.43 -8.51 -28.57
N ALA A 29 6.70 -7.88 -29.50
CA ALA A 29 7.08 -6.58 -30.05
C ALA A 29 6.77 -5.47 -29.03
N ASP A 30 7.52 -4.37 -29.08
CA ASP A 30 7.35 -3.24 -28.15
C ASP A 30 5.92 -2.67 -28.16
N ALA A 31 5.29 -2.60 -29.35
CA ALA A 31 3.91 -2.15 -29.54
C ALA A 31 2.86 -3.08 -28.90
N GLN A 32 3.20 -4.33 -28.58
CA GLN A 32 2.29 -5.29 -27.95
C GLN A 32 2.27 -5.13 -26.42
N LEU A 33 3.24 -4.44 -25.83
CA LEU A 33 3.23 -4.06 -24.42
C LEU A 33 2.43 -2.75 -24.29
N GLN A 34 1.24 -2.82 -23.70
CA GLN A 34 0.37 -1.65 -23.53
C GLN A 34 0.83 -0.80 -22.35
N SER A 35 1.08 -1.44 -21.22
CA SER A 35 1.57 -0.79 -20.00
C SER A 35 2.31 -1.79 -19.11
N PHE A 36 3.08 -1.29 -18.15
CA PHE A 36 3.62 -2.12 -17.08
C PHE A 36 3.76 -1.33 -15.78
N THR A 37 3.72 -2.01 -14.65
CA THR A 37 3.90 -1.44 -13.32
C THR A 37 4.91 -2.25 -12.53
N VAL A 38 5.85 -1.58 -11.85
CA VAL A 38 6.79 -2.24 -10.95
C VAL A 38 6.08 -2.61 -9.65
N PHE A 39 5.77 -3.91 -9.48
CA PHE A 39 5.16 -4.43 -8.25
C PHE A 39 6.16 -4.51 -7.10
N LYS A 40 7.41 -4.88 -7.40
CA LYS A 40 8.51 -4.93 -6.42
C LYS A 40 9.84 -4.63 -7.09
N ARG A 41 10.70 -3.87 -6.41
CA ARG A 41 12.12 -3.70 -6.74
C ARG A 41 12.96 -4.03 -5.52
N SER A 42 13.89 -4.97 -5.67
CA SER A 42 14.89 -5.33 -4.66
C SER A 42 16.27 -5.35 -5.27
N TYR A 43 17.32 -5.51 -4.46
CA TYR A 43 18.69 -5.62 -4.93
C TYR A 43 19.36 -6.87 -4.35
N ASP A 44 20.23 -7.49 -5.13
CA ASP A 44 21.20 -8.47 -4.65
C ASP A 44 22.55 -7.77 -4.49
N ALA A 45 22.94 -7.52 -3.23
CA ALA A 45 24.18 -6.84 -2.88
C ALA A 45 25.26 -7.80 -2.33
N ARG A 46 25.14 -9.12 -2.57
CA ARG A 46 26.12 -10.11 -2.08
C ARG A 46 27.51 -9.90 -2.68
N ARG A 47 27.61 -9.35 -3.89
CA ARG A 47 28.88 -8.97 -4.53
C ARG A 47 28.96 -7.44 -4.66
N LYS A 48 29.89 -6.82 -3.94
CA LYS A 48 30.05 -5.36 -3.90
C LYS A 48 30.23 -4.70 -5.28
N THR A 49 30.86 -5.39 -6.22
CA THR A 49 31.16 -4.88 -7.58
C THR A 49 30.11 -5.25 -8.63
N ALA A 50 29.13 -6.10 -8.28
CA ALA A 50 28.14 -6.62 -9.21
C ALA A 50 26.74 -6.63 -8.57
N VAL A 51 26.33 -5.47 -8.04
CA VAL A 51 24.99 -5.29 -7.49
C VAL A 51 23.97 -5.34 -8.64
N VAL A 52 22.95 -6.18 -8.48
CA VAL A 52 21.89 -6.39 -9.49
C VAL A 52 20.56 -5.99 -8.87
N LEU A 53 19.75 -5.25 -9.63
CA LEU A 53 18.36 -5.00 -9.29
C LEU A 53 17.49 -6.15 -9.78
N ILE A 54 16.60 -6.61 -8.90
CA ILE A 54 15.64 -7.67 -9.15
C ILE A 54 14.25 -7.06 -9.10
N TYR A 55 13.53 -7.15 -10.21
CA TYR A 55 12.20 -6.61 -10.40
C TYR A 55 11.14 -7.72 -10.41
N THR A 56 10.00 -7.41 -9.82
CA THR A 56 8.71 -8.04 -10.15
C THR A 56 7.87 -6.99 -10.85
N VAL A 57 7.42 -7.29 -12.07
CA VAL A 57 6.70 -6.36 -12.93
C VAL A 57 5.39 -6.97 -13.36
N ASP A 58 4.32 -6.20 -13.23
CA ASP A 58 3.01 -6.51 -13.77
C ASP A 58 2.84 -5.84 -15.14
N CYS A 59 2.44 -6.60 -16.14
CA CYS A 59 2.42 -6.20 -17.54
C CYS A 59 1.01 -6.36 -18.14
N GLU A 60 0.54 -5.32 -18.81
CA GLU A 60 -0.63 -5.36 -19.68
C GLU A 60 -0.14 -5.54 -21.12
N VAL A 61 -0.58 -6.63 -21.76
CA VAL A 61 -0.16 -7.02 -23.10
C VAL A 61 -1.40 -7.21 -23.98
N ALA A 62 -1.27 -6.92 -25.27
CA ALA A 62 -2.37 -6.99 -26.22
C ALA A 62 -2.97 -8.40 -26.35
N ASP A 63 -2.11 -9.44 -26.36
CA ASP A 63 -2.54 -10.84 -26.44
C ASP A 63 -1.90 -11.66 -25.32
N GLU A 64 -2.57 -11.67 -24.17
CA GLU A 64 -2.13 -12.44 -23.00
C GLU A 64 -2.16 -13.95 -23.26
N ALA A 65 -3.12 -14.42 -24.06
CA ALA A 65 -3.31 -15.85 -24.32
C ALA A 65 -2.14 -16.42 -25.13
N ALA A 66 -1.69 -15.70 -26.16
CA ALA A 66 -0.53 -16.10 -26.96
C ALA A 66 0.76 -16.14 -26.12
N VAL A 67 1.00 -15.12 -25.29
CA VAL A 67 2.19 -15.08 -24.41
C VAL A 67 2.16 -16.24 -23.42
N ARG A 68 1.00 -16.52 -22.82
CA ARG A 68 0.83 -17.63 -21.86
C ARG A 68 0.94 -19.00 -22.51
N ALA A 69 0.44 -19.17 -23.74
CA ALA A 69 0.60 -20.43 -24.47
C ALA A 69 2.08 -20.73 -24.74
N ARG A 70 2.87 -19.69 -25.07
CA ARG A 70 4.31 -19.80 -25.33
C ARG A 70 5.14 -19.99 -24.06
N LEU A 71 4.83 -19.27 -22.99
CA LEU A 71 5.62 -19.22 -21.75
C LEU A 71 4.97 -19.98 -20.57
N GLY A 72 3.96 -20.81 -20.82
CA GLY A 72 3.14 -21.42 -19.76
C GLY A 72 3.90 -22.36 -18.80
N SER A 73 5.05 -22.89 -19.22
CA SER A 73 5.94 -23.69 -18.37
C SER A 73 6.93 -22.85 -17.55
N ASP A 74 7.03 -21.54 -17.82
CA ASP A 74 7.97 -20.64 -17.15
C ASP A 74 7.43 -20.21 -15.78
N PRO A 75 8.07 -20.60 -14.67
CA PRO A 75 7.59 -20.26 -13.33
C PRO A 75 7.67 -18.76 -13.02
N HIS A 76 8.44 -17.99 -13.80
CA HIS A 76 8.62 -16.56 -13.58
C HIS A 76 7.70 -15.70 -14.44
N VAL A 77 6.86 -16.29 -15.31
CA VAL A 77 5.84 -15.57 -16.08
C VAL A 77 4.49 -16.21 -15.80
N ARG A 78 3.70 -15.58 -14.93
CA ARG A 78 2.42 -16.11 -14.47
C ARG A 78 1.33 -15.06 -14.53
N PRO A 79 0.04 -15.42 -14.54
CA PRO A 79 -1.01 -14.46 -14.28
C PRO A 79 -0.76 -13.72 -12.96
N ALA A 80 -0.90 -12.39 -12.98
CA ALA A 80 -0.78 -11.60 -11.76
C ALA A 80 -1.94 -11.95 -10.81
N PRO A 81 -1.67 -12.20 -9.51
CA PRO A 81 -2.73 -12.48 -8.55
C PRO A 81 -3.64 -11.26 -8.37
N ASP A 82 -4.93 -11.50 -8.14
CA ASP A 82 -5.86 -10.44 -7.73
C ASP A 82 -5.51 -9.98 -6.30
N THR A 83 -4.96 -8.77 -6.19
CA THR A 83 -4.53 -8.16 -4.91
C THR A 83 -5.48 -7.06 -4.45
N ARG A 84 -6.63 -6.87 -5.11
CA ARG A 84 -7.61 -5.88 -4.72
C ARG A 84 -8.20 -6.23 -3.35
N TYR A 85 -8.31 -5.23 -2.48
CA TYR A 85 -9.03 -5.39 -1.22
C TYR A 85 -10.50 -5.71 -1.49
N ARG A 86 -11.04 -6.69 -0.78
CA ARG A 86 -12.46 -7.07 -0.84
C ARG A 86 -13.11 -6.67 0.46
N PHE A 87 -14.04 -5.71 0.39
CA PHE A 87 -14.85 -5.34 1.55
C PHE A 87 -15.64 -6.54 2.05
N VAL A 88 -15.73 -6.69 3.37
CA VAL A 88 -16.46 -7.79 4.01
C VAL A 88 -17.97 -7.52 4.12
N GLY A 89 -18.41 -6.32 3.79
CA GLY A 89 -19.82 -5.92 3.80
C GLY A 89 -20.01 -4.46 3.38
N GLN A 90 -21.27 -4.07 3.22
CA GLN A 90 -21.68 -2.69 2.91
C GLN A 90 -22.92 -2.37 3.73
N ALA A 91 -22.96 -1.18 4.34
CA ALA A 91 -24.18 -0.67 4.96
C ALA A 91 -25.25 -0.49 3.87
N PRO A 92 -26.46 -1.05 4.04
CA PRO A 92 -27.55 -0.87 3.07
C PRO A 92 -27.99 0.60 3.00
N ASP A 93 -28.71 0.94 1.94
CA ASP A 93 -29.31 2.26 1.83
C ASP A 93 -30.27 2.51 3.00
N GLY A 94 -30.18 3.69 3.58
CA GLY A 94 -30.96 4.03 4.78
C GLY A 94 -30.55 3.26 6.04
N TYR A 95 -29.35 2.66 6.11
CA TYR A 95 -28.90 1.93 7.30
C TYR A 95 -29.04 2.71 8.62
N TYR A 96 -28.85 4.03 8.58
CA TYR A 96 -29.02 4.92 9.74
C TYR A 96 -30.37 5.64 9.78
N ALA A 97 -31.30 5.33 8.88
CA ALA A 97 -32.67 5.82 9.00
C ALA A 97 -33.35 5.06 10.14
N ALA A 98 -34.07 5.78 11.00
CA ALA A 98 -34.89 5.15 12.01
C ALA A 98 -36.04 4.41 11.29
N ALA A 99 -36.14 3.10 11.45
CA ALA A 99 -37.38 2.42 11.09
C ALA A 99 -38.45 2.77 12.13
N ALA A 100 -39.73 2.76 11.71
CA ALA A 100 -40.82 3.10 12.62
C ALA A 100 -40.78 2.21 13.88
N GLY A 101 -40.51 2.83 15.02
CA GLY A 101 -40.44 2.14 16.32
C GLY A 101 -39.08 1.56 16.71
N THR A 102 -38.00 1.77 15.94
CA THR A 102 -36.65 1.31 16.32
C THR A 102 -35.63 2.45 16.31
N ALA A 103 -34.69 2.40 17.26
CA ALA A 103 -33.55 3.30 17.27
C ALA A 103 -32.62 2.98 16.09
N PRO A 104 -31.98 4.01 15.46
CA PRO A 104 -31.00 3.76 14.42
C PRO A 104 -29.79 2.98 14.97
N PRO A 105 -29.07 2.22 14.12
CA PRO A 105 -27.85 1.54 14.52
C PRO A 105 -26.81 2.49 15.11
N LEU A 106 -26.05 2.00 16.09
CA LEU A 106 -24.95 2.75 16.66
C LEU A 106 -23.82 2.94 15.65
N ARG A 107 -23.14 4.07 15.75
CA ARG A 107 -21.95 4.37 14.95
C ARG A 107 -20.71 3.77 15.62
N PRO A 108 -19.81 3.11 14.87
CA PRO A 108 -18.55 2.62 15.43
C PRO A 108 -17.71 3.78 15.96
N LEU A 109 -17.10 3.58 17.12
CA LEU A 109 -16.13 4.49 17.71
C LEU A 109 -14.71 3.97 17.44
N VAL A 110 -13.86 4.82 16.90
CA VAL A 110 -12.43 4.55 16.69
C VAL A 110 -11.65 5.49 17.61
N ILE A 111 -10.94 4.94 18.58
CA ILE A 111 -10.15 5.72 19.54
C ILE A 111 -8.68 5.68 19.10
N GLY A 112 -8.12 6.84 18.82
CA GLY A 112 -6.79 7.03 18.27
C GLY A 112 -6.81 7.17 16.74
N PHE A 113 -6.04 8.14 16.24
CA PHE A 113 -5.91 8.44 14.81
C PHE A 113 -4.47 8.26 14.31
N GLY A 114 -3.78 7.22 14.83
CA GLY A 114 -2.56 6.66 14.24
C GLY A 114 -2.86 5.69 13.08
N PRO A 115 -1.85 4.98 12.53
CA PRO A 115 -2.00 4.05 11.40
C PRO A 115 -3.11 3.01 11.57
N CYS A 116 -3.23 2.40 12.75
CA CYS A 116 -4.31 1.44 13.00
C CYS A 116 -5.70 2.10 12.90
N GLY A 117 -5.89 3.23 13.60
CA GLY A 117 -7.16 3.94 13.67
C GLY A 117 -7.58 4.54 12.33
N ILE A 118 -6.64 5.14 11.57
CA ILE A 118 -6.95 5.71 10.26
C ILE A 118 -7.39 4.64 9.26
N PHE A 119 -6.73 3.47 9.22
CA PHE A 119 -7.16 2.37 8.35
C PHE A 119 -8.50 1.79 8.79
N ALA A 120 -8.73 1.61 10.09
CA ALA A 120 -10.02 1.15 10.60
C ALA A 120 -11.16 2.12 10.23
N ALA A 121 -10.96 3.42 10.48
CA ALA A 121 -11.93 4.45 10.15
C ALA A 121 -12.18 4.56 8.64
N LEU A 122 -11.13 4.48 7.82
CA LEU A 122 -11.25 4.52 6.36
C LEU A 122 -12.10 3.37 5.83
N ILE A 123 -11.80 2.13 6.23
CA ILE A 123 -12.53 0.94 5.77
C ILE A 123 -13.98 1.00 6.24
N LEU A 124 -14.24 1.32 7.52
CA LEU A 124 -15.60 1.48 8.05
C LEU A 124 -16.38 2.59 7.31
N ALA A 125 -15.74 3.70 6.98
CA ALA A 125 -16.37 4.80 6.25
C ALA A 125 -16.70 4.41 4.80
N GLN A 126 -15.79 3.72 4.09
CA GLN A 126 -16.02 3.20 2.74
C GLN A 126 -17.15 2.15 2.72
N MET A 127 -17.29 1.38 3.79
CA MET A 127 -18.40 0.45 4.01
C MET A 127 -19.71 1.16 4.38
N GLY A 128 -19.73 2.49 4.50
CA GLY A 128 -20.93 3.28 4.83
C GLY A 128 -21.30 3.32 6.32
N LEU A 129 -20.44 2.81 7.21
CA LEU A 129 -20.72 2.66 8.66
C LEU A 129 -20.46 3.93 9.49
N ARG A 130 -20.23 5.08 8.86
CA ARG A 130 -20.13 6.42 9.50
C ARG A 130 -19.35 6.43 10.84
N PRO A 131 -18.11 5.92 10.90
CA PRO A 131 -17.35 5.86 12.15
C PRO A 131 -17.16 7.25 12.75
N ILE A 132 -17.07 7.30 14.09
CA ILE A 132 -16.67 8.48 14.85
C ILE A 132 -15.24 8.24 15.33
N VAL A 133 -14.32 9.12 14.94
CA VAL A 133 -12.92 9.04 15.35
C VAL A 133 -12.67 10.03 16.48
N LEU A 134 -12.07 9.56 17.57
CA LEU A 134 -11.64 10.37 18.70
C LEU A 134 -10.13 10.27 18.84
N GLU A 135 -9.43 11.40 18.74
CA GLU A 135 -7.99 11.51 18.98
C GLU A 135 -7.78 12.48 20.13
N ARG A 136 -6.94 12.10 21.10
CA ARG A 136 -6.67 12.91 22.28
C ARG A 136 -5.75 14.10 21.97
N GLY A 137 -4.81 13.89 21.05
CA GLY A 137 -3.86 14.94 20.67
C GLY A 137 -4.38 15.84 19.56
N LYS A 138 -3.53 16.79 19.15
CA LYS A 138 -3.90 17.85 18.21
C LYS A 138 -3.71 17.43 16.75
N ALA A 139 -4.25 18.25 15.86
CA ALA A 139 -4.01 18.17 14.43
C ALA A 139 -2.51 18.27 14.11
N VAL A 140 -2.09 17.68 12.99
CA VAL A 140 -0.68 17.44 12.67
C VAL A 140 0.17 18.71 12.72
N ARG A 141 -0.35 19.83 12.23
CA ARG A 141 0.36 21.13 12.19
C ARG A 141 0.62 21.68 13.60
N GLU A 142 -0.39 21.62 14.47
CA GLU A 142 -0.28 22.08 15.86
C GLU A 142 0.62 21.14 16.67
N ARG A 143 0.44 19.81 16.52
CA ARG A 143 1.29 18.81 17.15
C ARG A 143 2.76 18.97 16.76
N THR A 144 3.04 19.30 15.50
CA THR A 144 4.41 19.61 15.07
C THR A 144 4.97 20.78 15.86
N GLN A 145 4.23 21.88 16.04
CA GLN A 145 4.71 23.00 16.85
C GLN A 145 4.97 22.61 18.31
N ASP A 146 4.07 21.85 18.93
CA ASP A 146 4.22 21.38 20.31
C ASP A 146 5.44 20.46 20.47
N THR A 147 5.65 19.55 19.53
CA THR A 147 6.80 18.63 19.49
C THR A 147 8.11 19.39 19.34
N TRP A 148 8.14 20.43 18.49
CA TRP A 148 9.32 21.29 18.37
C TRP A 148 9.54 22.15 19.62
N GLY A 149 8.46 22.56 20.29
CA GLY A 149 8.48 23.20 21.61
C GLY A 149 9.16 22.33 22.66
N LEU A 150 8.83 21.02 22.69
CA LEU A 150 9.49 20.05 23.55
C LEU A 150 10.99 19.95 23.26
N TRP A 151 11.37 19.79 21.99
CA TRP A 151 12.78 19.58 21.63
C TRP A 151 13.65 20.82 21.80
N ARG A 152 13.14 22.01 21.46
CA ARG A 152 13.92 23.26 21.50
C ARG A 152 13.84 23.97 22.84
N ARG A 153 12.68 23.93 23.51
CA ARG A 153 12.40 24.72 24.72
C ARG A 153 12.18 23.87 25.97
N ARG A 154 12.23 22.53 25.85
CA ARG A 154 11.95 21.59 26.96
C ARG A 154 10.54 21.73 27.55
N VAL A 155 9.59 22.25 26.78
CA VAL A 155 8.19 22.39 27.20
C VAL A 155 7.40 21.20 26.67
N LEU A 156 6.92 20.34 27.56
CA LEU A 156 6.09 19.18 27.21
C LEU A 156 4.60 19.53 27.34
N ASP A 157 3.84 19.29 26.27
CA ASP A 157 2.39 19.14 26.33
C ASP A 157 2.06 17.63 26.46
N PRO A 158 1.49 17.17 27.58
CA PRO A 158 1.17 15.76 27.81
C PRO A 158 0.16 15.18 26.80
N GLU A 159 -0.70 16.02 26.22
CA GLU A 159 -1.73 15.59 25.26
C GLU A 159 -1.27 15.75 23.81
N SER A 160 -0.21 16.53 23.54
CA SER A 160 0.27 16.81 22.18
C SER A 160 1.79 16.67 22.09
N ASN A 161 2.25 15.51 21.66
CA ASN A 161 3.67 15.17 21.63
C ASN A 161 3.99 14.09 20.59
N VAL A 162 5.20 13.53 20.63
CA VAL A 162 5.67 12.51 19.68
C VAL A 162 4.75 11.28 19.62
N GLN A 163 4.07 10.96 20.73
CA GLN A 163 3.22 9.78 20.89
C GLN A 163 1.73 10.05 20.65
N PHE A 164 1.25 11.28 20.84
CA PHE A 164 -0.19 11.63 20.76
C PHE A 164 -0.49 12.75 19.76
N GLY A 165 -1.60 12.59 19.03
CA GLY A 165 -2.07 13.49 17.97
C GLY A 165 -2.24 12.83 16.60
N GLU A 166 -2.62 13.62 15.61
CA GLU A 166 -2.97 13.11 14.27
C GLU A 166 -1.82 12.35 13.59
N GLY A 167 -2.06 11.11 13.18
CA GLY A 167 -1.12 10.31 12.37
C GLY A 167 0.12 9.82 13.11
N VAL A 168 0.11 9.75 14.45
CA VAL A 168 1.25 9.30 15.28
C VAL A 168 1.73 7.88 14.94
N PRO A 169 3.05 7.60 15.10
CA PRO A 169 4.09 8.47 15.69
C PRO A 169 4.57 9.56 14.72
N ALA A 170 5.22 10.60 15.27
CA ALA A 170 5.70 11.77 14.53
C ALA A 170 6.39 11.40 13.19
N PRO A 171 6.26 12.24 12.13
CA PRO A 171 6.93 12.01 10.87
C PRO A 171 8.44 12.00 11.08
N SER A 172 9.02 10.81 11.24
CA SER A 172 10.45 10.63 11.11
C SER A 172 10.77 10.55 9.62
N PRO A 173 11.92 11.08 9.18
CA PRO A 173 12.40 10.86 7.81
C PRO A 173 12.70 9.38 7.52
N THR A 174 12.54 8.50 8.51
CA THR A 174 12.88 7.07 8.49
C THR A 174 11.65 6.16 8.60
N ALA A 175 10.44 6.68 8.36
CA ALA A 175 9.24 5.85 8.39
C ALA A 175 9.40 4.62 7.47
N SER A 176 9.31 3.43 8.04
CA SER A 176 9.49 2.17 7.33
C SER A 176 8.29 1.25 7.53
N CYS A 177 7.75 0.69 6.45
CA CYS A 177 6.82 -0.44 6.55
C CYS A 177 7.62 -1.73 6.76
N GLY A 178 7.53 -2.31 7.96
CA GLY A 178 8.16 -3.60 8.27
C GLY A 178 7.53 -4.75 7.49
N ALA A 179 8.31 -5.82 7.27
CA ALA A 179 7.79 -7.06 6.73
C ALA A 179 6.74 -7.65 7.69
N ARG A 180 5.63 -8.17 7.14
CA ARG A 180 4.56 -8.82 7.91
C ARG A 180 4.51 -10.31 7.59
N SER A 181 4.10 -11.11 8.56
CA SER A 181 3.87 -12.55 8.36
C SER A 181 2.71 -12.76 7.38
N ALA A 182 2.83 -13.78 6.53
CA ALA A 182 1.72 -14.28 5.74
C ALA A 182 0.82 -15.14 6.61
N THR A 183 0.16 -14.55 7.61
CA THR A 183 -0.88 -15.25 8.35
C THR A 183 -2.12 -15.24 7.47
N ARG A 184 -2.51 -16.39 6.91
CA ARG A 184 -3.82 -16.55 6.27
C ARG A 184 -4.86 -16.19 7.32
N ALA A 185 -5.63 -15.13 7.08
CA ALA A 185 -6.90 -14.96 7.76
C ALA A 185 -7.76 -16.17 7.37
N THR A 186 -7.91 -17.10 8.30
CA THR A 186 -8.84 -18.23 8.21
C THR A 186 -10.26 -17.74 8.24
#